data_AF-F0X0E0-F1
#
_entry.id   AF-F0X0E0-F1
#
_cell.length_a   1.000
_cell.length_b   1.000
_cell.length_c   1.000
_cell.angle_alpha   90.00
_cell.angle_beta   90.00
_cell.angle_gamma   90.00
#
_symmetry.space_group_name_H-M   'P 1'
#
loop_
_entity.id
_entity.type
_entity.pdbx_description
1 polymer ?
#
loop_
_entity_poly.entity_id
_entity_poly.type
_entity_poly.pdbx_seq_one_letter_code
_entity_poly.pdbx_strand_id
1 'polypeptide(L)'
;MFFSTSLYVKFSFKVPTALNKEFTWQIAFPESHCWEARLAPNDDGSTQLRLLSNNKYDKPVWHETIDCETWYNIGVLVTATSSQFYRSTNDDDLEKVGEDTEAKCDVTKADFQEHHWGY
;
A
#
# COMPACT_ATOMS: atom_id res chain seq x y z
N MET A 1 -21.98 -9.17 -18.11
CA MET A 1 -21.12 -9.30 -16.91
C MET A 1 -20.66 -7.89 -16.57
N PHE A 2 -21.13 -7.30 -15.47
CA PHE A 2 -20.68 -5.97 -15.06
C PHE A 2 -19.39 -6.15 -14.27
N PHE A 3 -18.25 -5.77 -14.84
CA PHE A 3 -17.02 -5.68 -14.07
C PHE A 3 -17.16 -4.47 -13.13
N SER A 4 -16.85 -4.67 -11.85
CA SER A 4 -16.76 -3.56 -10.91
C SER A 4 -15.72 -2.57 -11.42
N THR A 5 -16.06 -1.28 -11.50
CA THR A 5 -15.14 -0.20 -11.90
C THR A 5 -14.30 0.31 -10.73
N SER A 6 -14.47 -0.32 -9.56
CA SER A 6 -13.70 -0.05 -8.36
C SER A 6 -13.35 -1.33 -7.62
N LEU A 7 -12.27 -1.26 -6.86
CA LEU A 7 -11.83 -2.29 -5.94
C LEU A 7 -11.61 -1.65 -4.57
N TYR A 8 -12.10 -2.29 -3.51
CA TYR A 8 -11.68 -1.98 -2.16
C TYR A 8 -11.02 -3.20 -1.54
N VAL A 9 -9.77 -3.05 -1.13
CA VAL A 9 -8.96 -4.11 -0.50
C VAL A 9 -8.57 -3.68 0.90
N LYS A 10 -8.54 -4.67 1.80
CA LYS A 10 -8.08 -4.51 3.17
C LYS A 10 -7.11 -5.62 3.52
N PHE A 11 -6.06 -5.25 4.23
CA PHE A 11 -5.10 -6.19 4.78
C PHE A 11 -4.48 -5.61 6.03
N SER A 12 -3.96 -6.48 6.87
CA SER A 12 -3.21 -6.10 8.06
C SER A 12 -1.92 -6.88 8.12
N PHE A 13 -0.85 -6.23 8.58
CA PHE A 13 0.43 -6.89 8.77
C PHE A 13 1.10 -6.40 10.05
N LYS A 14 2.02 -7.22 10.56
CA LYS A 14 2.86 -6.89 11.71
C LYS A 14 4.29 -7.32 11.39
N VAL A 15 5.23 -6.42 11.64
CA VAL A 15 6.66 -6.71 11.49
C VAL A 15 7.22 -7.05 12.89
N PRO A 16 7.63 -8.30 13.14
CA PRO A 16 8.02 -8.72 14.50
C PRO A 16 9.43 -8.22 14.90
N THR A 17 10.28 -7.92 13.92
CA THR A 17 11.65 -7.44 14.15
C THR A 17 12.07 -6.49 13.05
N ALA A 18 13.02 -5.61 13.36
CA ALA A 18 13.58 -4.68 12.40
C ALA A 18 14.04 -5.41 11.13
N LEU A 19 13.64 -4.90 9.98
CA LEU A 19 14.02 -5.46 8.68
C LEU A 19 15.44 -5.04 8.31
N ASN A 20 16.04 -5.79 7.39
CA ASN A 20 17.35 -5.46 6.85
C ASN A 20 17.31 -4.07 6.18
N LYS A 21 18.29 -3.23 6.54
CA LYS A 21 18.41 -1.83 6.11
C LYS A 21 18.82 -1.66 4.63
N GLU A 22 19.15 -2.74 3.94
CA GLU A 22 19.57 -2.70 2.53
C GLU A 22 18.43 -2.98 1.54
N PHE A 23 17.32 -3.54 2.02
CA PHE A 23 16.26 -4.06 1.16
C PHE A 23 14.95 -3.28 1.29
N THR A 24 14.32 -3.06 0.14
CA THR A 24 12.93 -2.64 0.06
C THR A 24 12.06 -3.88 -0.17
N TRP A 25 10.95 -3.97 0.56
CA TRP A 25 10.04 -5.11 0.56
C TRP A 25 8.67 -4.67 0.06
N GLN A 26 8.14 -5.33 -0.96
CA GLN A 26 6.79 -5.11 -1.45
C GLN A 26 5.86 -6.03 -0.65
N ILE A 27 4.84 -5.47 0.01
CA ILE A 27 3.99 -6.21 0.96
C ILE A 27 2.67 -6.64 0.31
N ALA A 28 2.09 -5.72 -0.46
CA ALA A 28 0.80 -5.90 -1.11
C ALA A 28 0.75 -5.01 -2.34
N PHE A 29 0.48 -5.61 -3.50
CA PHE A 29 0.40 -4.91 -4.78
C PHE A 29 -0.31 -5.77 -5.83
N PRO A 30 -0.97 -5.18 -6.84
CA PRO A 30 -1.27 -5.86 -8.09
C PRO A 30 -0.01 -5.87 -8.98
N GLU A 31 0.14 -6.85 -9.87
CA GLU A 31 1.28 -6.94 -10.83
C GLU A 31 1.45 -5.65 -11.65
N SER A 32 0.35 -4.93 -11.93
CA SER A 32 0.38 -3.61 -12.59
C SER A 32 1.06 -2.49 -11.78
N HIS A 33 1.30 -2.68 -10.48
CA HIS A 33 1.78 -1.67 -9.52
C HIS A 33 0.95 -0.37 -9.53
N CYS A 34 -0.35 -0.49 -9.84
CA CYS A 34 -1.32 0.60 -9.75
C CYS A 34 -1.39 1.18 -8.32
N TRP A 35 -1.31 0.31 -7.31
CA TRP A 35 -1.18 0.69 -5.91
C TRP A 35 -0.19 -0.27 -5.25
N GLU A 36 0.50 0.17 -4.21
CA GLU A 36 1.43 -0.70 -3.49
C GLU A 36 1.61 -0.23 -2.04
N ALA A 37 1.68 -1.18 -1.12
CA ALA A 37 2.28 -0.98 0.19
C ALA A 37 3.66 -1.61 0.22
N ARG A 38 4.67 -0.85 0.64
CA ARG A 38 6.05 -1.33 0.77
C ARG A 38 6.71 -0.87 2.05
N LEU A 39 7.71 -1.62 2.47
CA LEU A 39 8.63 -1.27 3.54
C LEU A 39 9.99 -0.91 2.94
N ALA A 40 10.49 0.27 3.27
CA ALA A 40 11.77 0.78 2.79
C ALA A 40 12.64 1.26 3.95
N PRO A 41 13.97 1.15 3.87
CA PRO A 41 14.85 1.69 4.89
C PRO A 41 14.86 3.23 4.87
N ASN A 42 15.00 3.83 6.05
CA ASN A 42 15.39 5.23 6.23
C ASN A 42 16.91 5.34 6.44
N ASP A 43 17.46 6.54 6.24
CA ASP A 43 18.89 6.82 6.43
C ASP A 43 19.34 6.62 7.89
N ASP A 44 18.44 6.81 8.86
CA ASP A 44 18.67 6.57 10.29
C ASP A 44 18.61 5.07 10.65
N GLY A 45 18.32 4.21 9.68
CA GLY A 45 18.20 2.77 9.82
C GLY A 45 16.88 2.28 10.41
N SER A 46 15.89 3.15 10.59
CA SER A 46 14.51 2.74 10.84
C SER A 46 13.84 2.23 9.55
N THR A 47 12.69 1.57 9.67
CA THR A 47 11.90 1.11 8.53
C THR A 47 10.70 2.03 8.33
N GLN A 48 10.43 2.39 7.08
CA GLN A 48 9.32 3.24 6.67
C GLN A 48 8.31 2.43 5.88
N LEU A 49 7.04 2.50 6.27
CA LEU A 49 5.92 2.10 5.42
C LEU A 49 5.63 3.20 4.41
N ARG A 50 5.52 2.83 3.13
CA ARG A 50 5.14 3.72 2.03
C ARG A 50 3.92 3.16 1.31
N LEU A 51 2.93 4.02 1.11
CA LEU A 51 1.74 3.75 0.29
C LEU A 51 1.87 4.53 -1.02
N LEU A 52 1.78 3.80 -2.13
CA LEU A 52 2.19 4.26 -3.44
C LEU A 52 1.07 4.07 -4.45
N SER A 53 1.06 4.94 -5.46
CA SER A 53 0.13 4.89 -6.58
C SER A 53 0.90 5.01 -7.89
N ASN A 54 0.44 4.31 -8.93
CA ASN A 54 0.93 4.38 -10.31
C ASN A 54 2.46 4.26 -10.48
N ASN A 55 3.12 3.29 -9.85
CA ASN A 55 4.58 3.13 -9.96
C ASN A 55 5.42 4.36 -9.51
N LYS A 56 4.85 5.33 -8.79
CA LYS A 56 5.55 6.58 -8.36
C LYS A 56 6.36 6.38 -7.08
N TYR A 57 7.50 5.72 -7.19
CA TYR A 57 8.32 5.27 -6.04
C TYR A 57 9.04 6.38 -5.27
N ASP A 58 9.31 7.51 -5.92
CA ASP A 58 9.92 8.70 -5.36
C ASP A 58 8.92 9.62 -4.65
N LYS A 59 7.62 9.41 -4.87
CA LYS A 59 6.52 10.25 -4.38
C LYS A 59 5.41 9.40 -3.78
N PRO A 60 5.63 8.82 -2.60
CA PRO A 60 4.57 8.12 -1.87
C PRO A 60 3.38 9.05 -1.65
N VAL A 61 2.18 8.49 -1.80
CA VAL A 61 0.93 9.17 -1.43
C VAL A 61 0.91 9.41 0.08
N TRP A 62 1.46 8.45 0.84
CA TRP A 62 1.65 8.56 2.27
C TRP A 62 2.83 7.70 2.74
N HIS A 63 3.51 8.11 3.80
CA HIS A 63 4.56 7.32 4.43
C HIS A 63 4.75 7.65 5.91
N GLU A 64 5.25 6.68 6.68
CA GLU A 64 5.54 6.81 8.12
C GLU A 64 6.62 5.82 8.55
N THR A 65 7.47 6.21 9.49
CA THR A 65 8.36 5.26 10.18
C THR A 65 7.53 4.31 11.04
N ILE A 66 7.77 3.01 10.92
CA ILE A 66 6.99 1.99 11.63
C ILE A 66 7.74 1.42 12.84
N ASP A 67 6.96 1.04 13.84
CA ASP A 67 7.40 0.31 15.03
C ASP A 67 7.21 -1.19 14.82
N CYS A 68 8.16 -1.97 15.34
CA CYS A 68 8.01 -3.42 15.40
C CYS A 68 6.89 -3.79 16.39
N GLU A 69 6.30 -4.98 16.21
CA GLU A 69 5.21 -5.51 17.03
C GLU A 69 3.89 -4.73 16.98
N THR A 70 3.79 -3.66 16.18
CA THR A 70 2.55 -2.93 15.91
C THR A 70 1.81 -3.55 14.73
N TRP A 71 0.50 -3.79 14.89
CA TRP A 71 -0.36 -4.15 13.77
C TRP A 71 -0.70 -2.92 12.94
N TYR A 72 -0.39 -2.97 11.64
CA TYR A 72 -0.75 -1.94 10.67
C TYR A 72 -1.90 -2.44 9.81
N ASN A 73 -3.03 -1.75 9.89
CA ASN A 73 -4.21 -2.02 9.07
C ASN A 73 -4.22 -1.08 7.89
N ILE A 74 -4.38 -1.59 6.67
CA ILE A 74 -4.37 -0.80 5.45
C ILE A 74 -5.65 -1.06 4.67
N GLY A 75 -6.27 0.04 4.21
CA GLY A 75 -7.34 0.02 3.22
C GLY A 75 -6.89 0.70 1.93
N VAL A 76 -7.23 0.13 0.79
CA VAL A 76 -6.96 0.72 -0.53
C VAL A 76 -8.24 0.71 -1.35
N LEU A 77 -8.72 1.90 -1.71
CA LEU A 77 -9.83 2.08 -2.64
C LEU A 77 -9.28 2.54 -3.98
N VAL A 78 -9.44 1.71 -5.01
CA VAL A 78 -9.06 2.02 -6.39
C VAL A 78 -10.31 2.24 -7.21
N THR A 79 -10.31 3.33 -7.97
CA THR A 79 -11.31 3.63 -9.00
C THR A 79 -10.59 3.93 -10.31
N ALA A 80 -11.35 4.11 -11.39
CA ALA A 80 -10.79 4.52 -12.68
C ALA A 80 -10.03 5.86 -12.66
N THR A 81 -10.26 6.70 -11.63
CA THR A 81 -9.72 8.06 -11.55
C THR A 81 -8.94 8.36 -10.28
N SER A 82 -9.01 7.52 -9.26
CA SER A 82 -8.25 7.75 -8.02
C SER A 82 -7.90 6.48 -7.25
N SER A 83 -6.80 6.58 -6.50
CA SER A 83 -6.35 5.59 -5.52
C SER A 83 -6.33 6.26 -4.16
N GLN A 84 -7.21 5.83 -3.26
CA GLN A 84 -7.31 6.34 -1.88
C GLN A 84 -6.76 5.32 -0.90
N PHE A 85 -6.01 5.83 0.07
CA PHE A 85 -5.32 5.02 1.06
C PHE A 85 -5.84 5.34 2.46
N TYR A 86 -6.02 4.28 3.24
CA TYR A 86 -6.50 4.31 4.60
C TYR A 86 -5.53 3.53 5.48
N ARG A 87 -5.35 3.98 6.71
CA ARG A 87 -4.47 3.31 7.68
C ARG A 87 -5.02 3.46 9.09
N SER A 88 -4.78 2.43 9.90
CA SER A 88 -4.90 2.48 11.35
C SER A 88 -3.90 1.54 12.00
N THR A 89 -3.85 1.55 13.33
CA THR A 89 -2.99 0.68 14.11
C THR A 89 -3.79 -0.11 15.12
N ASN A 90 -3.41 -1.36 15.34
CA ASN A 90 -4.05 -2.25 16.32
C ASN A 90 -5.57 -2.31 16.11
N ASP A 91 -6.34 -1.92 17.13
CA ASP A 91 -7.80 -1.98 17.13
C ASP A 91 -8.47 -0.68 16.67
N ASP A 92 -7.69 0.33 16.24
CA ASP A 92 -8.22 1.61 15.80
C ASP A 92 -8.94 1.50 14.44
N ASP A 93 -9.95 2.36 14.23
CA ASP A 93 -10.67 2.46 12.97
C ASP A 93 -9.78 3.00 11.83
N LEU A 94 -9.99 2.50 10.61
CA LEU A 94 -9.28 2.96 9.41
C LEU A 94 -9.59 4.43 9.10
N GLU A 95 -8.56 5.27 9.04
CA GLU A 95 -8.66 6.67 8.65
C GLU A 95 -8.01 6.92 7.29
N LYS A 96 -8.57 7.84 6.49
CA LYS A 96 -7.99 8.20 5.20
C LYS A 96 -6.69 8.97 5.41
N VAL A 97 -5.60 8.48 4.84
CA VAL A 97 -4.26 9.09 4.98
C VAL A 97 -3.76 9.75 3.70
N GLY A 98 -4.36 9.44 2.54
CA GLY A 98 -4.01 10.09 1.29
C GLY A 98 -4.83 9.65 0.09
N GLU A 99 -4.66 10.36 -1.02
CA GLU A 99 -5.30 10.06 -2.31
C GLU A 99 -4.41 10.54 -3.46
N ASP A 100 -4.29 9.72 -4.50
CA ASP A 100 -3.81 10.14 -5.83
C ASP A 100 -5.02 10.30 -6.76
N THR A 101 -5.39 11.54 -7.06
CA THR A 101 -6.52 11.88 -7.96
C THR A 101 -6.16 11.80 -9.45
N GLU A 102 -4.91 11.44 -9.76
CA GLU A 102 -4.45 11.20 -11.13
C GLU A 102 -4.20 9.70 -11.37
N ALA A 103 -4.73 8.83 -10.50
CA ALA A 103 -4.67 7.39 -10.69
C ALA A 103 -5.34 6.96 -11.99
N LYS A 104 -4.59 6.22 -12.82
CA LYS A 104 -5.08 5.65 -14.09
C LYS A 104 -5.14 4.14 -14.00
N CYS A 105 -5.74 3.66 -12.92
CA CYS A 105 -5.86 2.26 -12.62
C CYS A 105 -7.06 1.66 -13.35
N ASP A 106 -6.77 0.84 -14.35
CA ASP A 106 -7.80 0.07 -15.04
C ASP A 106 -8.00 -1.26 -14.32
N VAL A 107 -8.99 -1.29 -13.43
CA VAL A 107 -9.30 -2.46 -12.60
C VAL A 107 -9.74 -3.69 -13.40
N THR A 108 -10.00 -3.52 -14.70
CA THR A 108 -10.45 -4.59 -15.59
C THR A 108 -9.30 -5.32 -16.29
N LYS A 109 -8.07 -4.78 -16.25
CA LYS A 109 -6.91 -5.42 -16.88
C LYS A 109 -6.41 -6.62 -16.08
N ALA A 110 -5.80 -7.56 -16.79
CA ALA A 110 -5.30 -8.81 -16.21
C ALA A 110 -4.20 -8.56 -15.17
N ASP A 111 -3.25 -7.67 -15.47
CA ASP A 111 -2.16 -7.27 -14.56
C ASP A 111 -2.66 -6.55 -13.30
N PHE A 112 -3.81 -5.88 -13.35
CA PHE A 112 -4.45 -5.38 -12.13
C PHE A 112 -5.07 -6.50 -11.30
N GLN A 113 -5.62 -7.54 -11.93
CA GLN A 113 -6.33 -8.61 -11.24
C GLN A 113 -5.39 -9.59 -10.52
N GLU A 114 -4.12 -9.65 -10.91
CA GLU A 114 -3.09 -10.44 -10.26
C GLU A 114 -2.56 -9.73 -9.00
N HIS A 115 -3.01 -10.15 -7.83
CA HIS A 115 -2.65 -9.55 -6.54
C HIS A 115 -1.65 -10.40 -5.77
N HIS A 116 -0.57 -9.77 -5.32
CA HIS A 116 0.49 -10.37 -4.54
C HIS A 116 0.36 -9.91 -3.09
N TRP A 117 0.33 -10.88 -2.17
CA TRP A 117 0.20 -10.65 -0.73
C TRP A 117 1.31 -11.41 -0.01
N GLY A 118 2.19 -10.69 0.69
CA GLY A 118 3.37 -11.25 1.36
C GLY A 118 4.64 -10.49 0.99
N TYR A 119 5.74 -10.84 1.65
CA TYR A 119 7.07 -10.29 1.42
C TYR A 119 8.17 -11.30 1.77
#